data_AF-A0A5N8WVI9-F1
#
_entry.id   AF-A0A5N8WVI9-F1
#
_cell.length_a   1.000
_cell.length_b   1.000
_cell.length_c   1.000
_cell.angle_alpha   90.00
_cell.angle_beta   90.00
_cell.angle_gamma   90.00
#
_symmetry.space_group_name_H-M   'P 1'
#
loop_
_entity.id
_entity.type
_entity.pdbx_description
1 polymer ?
#
loop_
_entity_poly.entity_id
_entity_poly.type
_entity_poly.pdbx_seq_one_letter_code
_entity_poly.pdbx_strand_id
1 'polypeptide(L)'
;MALADEEPMTKQEHRSRLRRTAFATGAALTVVVAGAGAAPGAGADPAGAPGEPRLKLIAASNSVTLDRYEWNDGVYLDLGTYLTVDDAPFEFRVTRESYKDPVVAQQILRDGANTKTRELPEGMVTDFSGLSGFLDVSIENAAGEVVVKTDGTYCPNNAAGRIRPDAPATAHYPESCSTNPWTLGSVWGVQQGWASNTSTVDYDKPVDLPAGEYTAKVSVAEKYRELFGIPDDRPTIKVTVRENEDGGVGRASSSRSSAQHGGGHGAGHGAAQGAPSAKSAGSAAHHYGPRGADAPTPGALSHALEDRGTATHLGDGRGHTDGSRIAPALRPNAKRPTGRAGVPADVPKPDLRSLPAWDIAITDGEDGDVPGKDYLAFSANVWNAGPAPLVVDGFRSPGKDLMDSYQYFYDADGKQVGYTPSGTMEWDPRSGHEHWHFTDFASYRLLSEDQTKEVRSGKEAFCLANTDAIDYTVENANWHPYNTDLSTACGQENSISVREVLDVGSGDTYTQYRPGQSFDITDLPNGTYYIQVIANPEKRLQETNLDNNVALRKVVLGGEPGARTVQVPPHDLIDAP
;
A
#
# COMPACT_ATOMS: atom_id res chain seq x y z
N MET A 1 1.49 -45.84 -44.95
CA MET A 1 1.48 -44.89 -46.08
C MET A 1 1.57 -43.50 -45.49
N ALA A 2 2.62 -42.70 -45.59
CA ALA A 2 3.97 -42.80 -46.13
C ALA A 2 4.84 -41.86 -45.25
N LEU A 3 5.91 -42.38 -44.64
CA LEU A 3 7.35 -42.03 -44.81
C LEU A 3 7.76 -40.66 -44.18
N ALA A 4 8.58 -40.58 -43.11
CA ALA A 4 10.01 -40.96 -42.98
C ALA A 4 10.91 -40.02 -43.85
N ASP A 5 12.05 -39.43 -43.47
CA ASP A 5 13.05 -39.66 -42.41
C ASP A 5 13.98 -38.43 -42.21
N GLU A 6 14.61 -38.45 -41.04
CA GLU A 6 15.93 -37.98 -40.55
C GLU A 6 16.99 -37.34 -41.51
N GLU A 7 17.54 -36.18 -41.05
CA GLU A 7 18.96 -35.82 -40.74
C GLU A 7 20.19 -36.30 -41.60
N PRO A 8 21.46 -35.84 -41.37
CA PRO A 8 22.03 -34.48 -41.23
C PRO A 8 23.43 -34.35 -41.96
N MET A 9 24.30 -33.43 -41.51
CA MET A 9 25.79 -33.37 -41.60
C MET A 9 26.51 -32.32 -42.49
N THR A 10 27.07 -31.33 -41.81
CA THR A 10 28.49 -30.88 -41.78
C THR A 10 29.40 -30.98 -43.04
N LYS A 11 30.11 -29.89 -43.39
CA LYS A 11 31.53 -29.61 -43.04
C LYS A 11 32.12 -28.45 -43.86
N GLN A 12 33.23 -27.96 -43.32
CA GLN A 12 33.96 -26.71 -43.52
C GLN A 12 35.15 -26.86 -44.50
N GLU A 13 35.87 -25.75 -44.74
CA GLU A 13 37.23 -25.59 -45.34
C GLU A 13 37.26 -25.21 -46.85
N HIS A 14 38.15 -24.37 -47.41
CA HIS A 14 39.42 -23.78 -46.95
C HIS A 14 39.79 -22.52 -47.80
N ARG A 15 40.75 -21.74 -47.28
CA ARG A 15 41.32 -20.45 -47.74
C ARG A 15 42.06 -20.45 -49.10
N SER A 16 42.17 -19.26 -49.72
CA SER A 16 43.33 -18.82 -50.51
C SER A 16 43.46 -17.27 -50.53
N ARG A 17 44.70 -16.75 -50.40
CA ARG A 17 45.09 -15.33 -50.33
C ARG A 17 45.66 -14.85 -51.67
N LEU A 18 45.41 -13.60 -52.06
CA LEU A 18 46.34 -12.81 -52.90
C LEU A 18 46.39 -11.33 -52.49
N ARG A 19 47.53 -10.70 -52.81
CA ARG A 19 48.12 -9.50 -52.19
C ARG A 19 47.63 -8.15 -52.75
N ARG A 20 47.68 -7.17 -51.83
CA ARG A 20 47.74 -5.69 -51.92
C ARG A 20 48.02 -5.01 -53.28
N THR A 21 47.25 -3.94 -53.52
CA THR A 21 47.75 -2.60 -53.91
C THR A 21 46.91 -1.52 -53.22
N ALA A 22 47.57 -0.45 -52.78
CA ALA A 22 46.99 0.68 -52.09
C ALA A 22 46.70 1.82 -53.08
N PHE A 23 45.58 2.52 -52.89
CA PHE A 23 45.45 3.94 -53.21
C PHE A 23 44.65 4.60 -52.09
N ALA A 24 45.29 5.58 -51.47
CA ALA A 24 44.73 6.45 -50.46
C ALA A 24 44.08 7.65 -51.14
N THR A 25 42.86 8.00 -50.72
CA THR A 25 42.27 9.32 -50.90
C THR A 25 41.75 9.76 -49.55
N GLY A 26 42.48 10.68 -48.93
CA GLY A 26 42.13 11.28 -47.65
C GLY A 26 41.05 12.33 -47.82
N ALA A 27 39.99 12.22 -47.02
CA ALA A 27 39.14 13.35 -46.67
C ALA A 27 39.61 13.85 -45.29
N ALA A 28 40.25 15.02 -45.28
CA ALA A 28 40.63 15.71 -44.06
C ALA A 28 39.37 16.34 -43.43
N LEU A 29 38.92 15.78 -42.31
CA LEU A 29 38.01 16.45 -41.38
C LEU A 29 38.89 17.22 -40.38
N THR A 30 39.03 18.53 -40.62
CA THR A 30 39.56 19.49 -39.67
C THR A 30 38.69 19.52 -38.42
N VAL A 31 39.20 18.96 -37.33
CA VAL A 31 38.68 19.21 -35.99
C VAL A 31 39.13 20.61 -35.58
N VAL A 32 38.19 21.56 -35.59
CA VAL A 32 38.37 22.85 -34.93
C VAL A 32 38.31 22.57 -33.43
N VAL A 33 39.46 22.56 -32.78
CA VAL A 33 39.55 22.64 -31.31
C VAL A 33 39.17 24.08 -30.94
N ALA A 34 37.88 24.32 -30.72
CA ALA A 34 37.44 25.50 -30.01
C ALA A 34 37.85 25.32 -28.54
N GLY A 35 38.93 26.00 -28.15
CA GLY A 35 39.28 26.18 -26.75
C GLY A 35 38.19 26.98 -26.04
N ALA A 36 37.24 26.29 -25.42
CA ALA A 36 36.46 26.83 -24.33
C ALA A 36 37.25 26.56 -23.06
N GLY A 37 37.66 27.62 -22.36
CA GLY A 37 38.40 27.52 -21.11
C GLY A 37 37.68 26.64 -20.12
N ALA A 38 38.35 25.59 -19.65
CA ALA A 38 37.94 24.91 -18.44
C ALA A 38 38.03 25.94 -17.30
N ALA A 39 36.88 26.35 -16.78
CA ALA A 39 36.81 26.98 -15.48
C ALA A 39 37.45 25.99 -14.47
N PRO A 40 38.45 26.41 -13.68
CA PRO A 40 39.00 25.55 -12.66
C PRO A 40 37.93 25.31 -11.58
N GLY A 41 37.55 24.03 -11.41
CA GLY A 41 36.90 23.52 -10.21
C GLY A 41 35.45 23.97 -9.97
N ALA A 42 34.49 23.36 -10.66
CA ALA A 42 33.35 22.85 -9.91
C ALA A 42 33.92 21.70 -9.07
N GLY A 43 34.28 22.00 -7.82
CA GLY A 43 34.73 20.98 -6.89
C GLY A 43 33.68 19.88 -6.89
N ALA A 44 34.09 18.64 -7.13
CA ALA A 44 33.27 17.52 -6.69
C ALA A 44 33.05 17.77 -5.19
N ASP A 45 31.79 17.90 -4.77
CA ASP A 45 31.48 17.99 -3.36
C ASP A 45 32.23 16.88 -2.64
N PRO A 46 32.89 17.18 -1.50
CA PRO A 46 33.64 16.17 -0.77
C PRO A 46 32.75 14.95 -0.57
N ALA A 47 33.26 13.77 -0.93
CA ALA A 47 32.54 12.52 -0.71
C ALA A 47 32.14 12.43 0.77
N GLY A 48 30.89 12.07 1.03
CA GLY A 48 30.37 11.92 2.40
C GLY A 48 31.21 10.95 3.24
N ALA A 49 31.05 11.00 4.56
CA ALA A 49 31.67 10.00 5.42
C ALA A 49 31.19 8.59 5.01
N PRO A 50 32.06 7.55 5.04
CA PRO A 50 31.68 6.21 4.62
C PRO A 50 30.42 5.70 5.32
N GLY A 51 29.43 5.28 4.52
CA GLY A 51 28.14 4.79 5.00
C GLY A 51 27.13 5.84 5.46
N GLU A 52 27.44 7.13 5.30
CA GLU A 52 26.49 8.22 5.56
C GLU A 52 25.82 8.68 4.26
N PRO A 53 24.47 8.75 4.22
CA PRO A 53 23.75 9.20 3.05
C PRO A 53 23.92 10.71 2.86
N ARG A 54 24.19 11.13 1.63
CA ARG A 54 24.12 12.55 1.25
C ARG A 54 22.72 12.88 0.79
N LEU A 55 22.06 13.76 1.55
CA LEU A 55 20.66 14.11 1.37
C LEU A 55 20.51 15.53 0.82
N LYS A 56 19.55 15.73 -0.09
CA LYS A 56 19.23 17.06 -0.63
C LYS A 56 17.75 17.17 -0.99
N LEU A 57 17.13 18.28 -0.58
CA LEU A 57 15.77 18.63 -1.04
C LEU A 57 15.86 19.28 -2.42
N ILE A 58 15.09 18.74 -3.37
CA ILE A 58 14.96 19.31 -4.72
C ILE A 58 13.49 19.50 -5.07
N ALA A 59 13.22 20.41 -6.01
CA ALA A 59 11.95 20.43 -6.72
C ALA A 59 12.16 19.80 -8.10
N ALA A 60 11.34 18.80 -8.43
CA ALA A 60 11.38 18.14 -9.75
C ALA A 60 10.85 19.07 -10.86
N SER A 61 9.97 20.00 -10.50
CA SER A 61 9.42 21.04 -11.37
C SER A 61 9.42 22.39 -10.65
N ASN A 62 9.48 23.48 -11.42
CA ASN A 62 9.33 24.84 -10.89
C ASN A 62 7.85 25.26 -10.75
N SER A 63 6.92 24.42 -11.18
CA SER A 63 5.49 24.64 -11.09
C SER A 63 4.72 23.34 -10.96
N VAL A 64 3.63 23.36 -10.20
CA VAL A 64 2.68 22.26 -10.07
C VAL A 64 1.25 22.77 -10.27
N THR A 65 0.37 21.87 -10.66
CA THR A 65 -1.07 22.10 -10.63
C THR A 65 -1.69 21.17 -9.62
N LEU A 66 -2.52 21.73 -8.74
CA LEU A 66 -3.29 20.97 -7.77
C LEU A 66 -4.78 21.10 -8.12
N ASP A 67 -5.50 19.99 -7.99
CA ASP A 67 -6.94 19.96 -8.22
C ASP A 67 -7.70 20.05 -6.89
N ARG A 68 -8.68 20.94 -6.86
CA ARG A 68 -9.71 21.02 -5.82
C ARG A 68 -10.97 20.38 -6.36
N TYR A 69 -11.37 19.26 -5.77
CA TYR A 69 -12.60 18.56 -6.13
C TYR A 69 -13.78 19.04 -5.30
N GLU A 70 -14.98 19.05 -5.86
CA GLU A 70 -16.22 19.49 -5.17
C GLU A 70 -16.50 18.67 -3.88
N TRP A 71 -16.11 17.40 -3.87
CA TRP A 71 -16.31 16.48 -2.73
C TRP A 71 -15.22 16.59 -1.65
N ASN A 72 -14.16 17.36 -1.88
CA ASN A 72 -13.07 17.52 -0.92
C ASN A 72 -13.19 18.87 -0.21
N ASP A 73 -12.91 18.88 1.09
CA ASP A 73 -12.88 20.12 1.89
C ASP A 73 -11.66 21.02 1.57
N GLY A 74 -10.76 20.59 0.67
CA GLY A 74 -9.58 21.35 0.27
C GLY A 74 -8.74 20.67 -0.81
N VAL A 75 -7.45 21.00 -0.81
CA VAL A 75 -6.43 20.57 -1.76
C VAL A 75 -5.32 19.81 -1.05
N TYR A 76 -4.85 18.72 -1.64
CA TYR A 76 -3.67 17.98 -1.15
C TYR A 76 -2.39 18.57 -1.72
N LEU A 77 -1.39 18.82 -0.86
CA LEU A 77 -0.15 19.50 -1.24
C LEU A 77 0.91 18.51 -1.77
N ASP A 78 0.73 18.01 -2.99
CA ASP A 78 1.86 17.43 -3.75
C ASP A 78 2.61 18.56 -4.48
N LEU A 79 3.73 18.99 -3.90
CA LEU A 79 4.49 20.13 -4.41
C LEU A 79 5.59 19.71 -5.40
N GLY A 80 5.63 18.43 -5.80
CA GLY A 80 6.66 17.93 -6.70
C GLY A 80 8.07 18.03 -6.12
N THR A 81 8.19 17.89 -4.80
CA THR A 81 9.47 17.97 -4.06
C THR A 81 9.97 16.58 -3.70
N TYR A 82 11.30 16.40 -3.73
CA TYR A 82 11.94 15.12 -3.52
C TYR A 82 13.16 15.24 -2.62
N LEU A 83 13.40 14.23 -1.81
CA LEU A 83 14.65 14.07 -1.07
C LEU A 83 15.54 13.10 -1.85
N THR A 84 16.63 13.61 -2.42
CA THR A 84 17.62 12.79 -3.13
C THR A 84 18.56 12.12 -2.14
N VAL A 85 18.94 10.88 -2.41
CA VAL A 85 19.86 10.11 -1.57
C VAL A 85 21.04 9.61 -2.39
N ASP A 86 22.24 10.03 -2.02
CA ASP A 86 23.52 9.64 -2.62
C ASP A 86 24.48 9.07 -1.58
N ASP A 87 25.62 8.54 -2.05
CA ASP A 87 26.73 7.98 -1.25
C ASP A 87 26.44 6.72 -0.40
N ALA A 88 25.29 6.64 0.26
CA ALA A 88 24.79 5.48 0.99
C ALA A 88 23.25 5.49 1.03
N PRO A 89 22.57 4.36 1.30
CA PRO A 89 21.12 4.39 1.47
C PRO A 89 20.71 5.17 2.74
N PHE A 90 19.51 5.75 2.70
CA PHE A 90 18.88 6.38 3.85
C PHE A 90 17.89 5.38 4.44
N GLU A 91 18.23 4.74 5.56
CA GLU A 91 17.49 3.57 6.07
C GLU A 91 17.16 3.72 7.56
N PHE A 92 15.98 3.24 7.96
CA PHE A 92 15.53 3.15 9.34
C PHE A 92 14.88 1.79 9.62
N ARG A 93 15.13 1.28 10.83
CA ARG A 93 14.29 0.27 11.47
C ARG A 93 13.40 0.98 12.48
N VAL A 94 12.10 0.88 12.30
CA VAL A 94 11.10 1.51 13.17
C VAL A 94 10.32 0.42 13.85
N THR A 95 10.22 0.46 15.17
CA THR A 95 9.62 -0.62 15.95
C THR A 95 8.88 -0.09 17.16
N ARG A 96 7.97 -0.90 17.67
CA ARG A 96 7.36 -0.77 18.99
C ARG A 96 7.30 -2.16 19.63
N GLU A 97 7.77 -2.29 20.87
CA GLU A 97 7.84 -3.59 21.56
C GLU A 97 6.46 -4.14 21.90
N SER A 98 5.54 -3.28 22.35
CA SER A 98 4.14 -3.59 22.61
C SER A 98 3.27 -2.34 22.48
N TYR A 99 1.95 -2.48 22.49
CA TYR A 99 1.04 -1.33 22.44
C TYR A 99 1.13 -0.37 23.63
N LYS A 100 1.90 -0.72 24.67
CA LYS A 100 2.23 0.14 25.84
C LYS A 100 3.49 0.96 25.66
N ASP A 101 4.29 0.65 24.65
CA ASP A 101 5.59 1.25 24.42
C ASP A 101 5.49 2.26 23.27
N PRO A 102 6.27 3.35 23.31
CA PRO A 102 6.31 4.30 22.21
C PRO A 102 6.96 3.67 20.96
N VAL A 103 6.67 4.27 19.81
CA VAL A 103 7.39 3.95 18.57
C VAL A 103 8.79 4.55 18.63
N VAL A 104 9.80 3.74 18.31
CA VAL A 104 11.20 4.15 18.23
C VAL A 104 11.74 3.92 16.82
N ALA A 105 12.59 4.83 16.36
CA ALA A 105 13.25 4.72 15.06
C ALA A 105 14.76 4.73 15.23
N GLN A 106 15.41 3.73 14.63
CA GLN A 106 16.85 3.61 14.56
C GLN A 106 17.29 3.76 13.11
N GLN A 107 18.05 4.81 12.82
CA GLN A 107 18.69 4.95 11.52
C GLN A 107 19.80 3.90 11.38
N ILE A 108 19.82 3.21 10.25
CA ILE A 108 20.82 2.22 9.88
C ILE A 108 21.81 2.86 8.91
N LEU A 109 23.09 2.88 9.28
CA LEU A 109 24.19 3.40 8.47
C LEU A 109 25.03 2.23 7.98
N ARG A 110 25.04 2.00 6.67
CA ARG A 110 25.69 0.85 6.03
C ARG A 110 26.96 1.27 5.30
N ASP A 111 28.10 0.77 5.75
CA ASP A 111 29.41 0.94 5.11
C ASP A 111 29.98 -0.43 4.73
N GLY A 112 29.62 -0.89 3.53
CA GLY A 112 29.95 -2.24 3.07
C GLY A 112 29.36 -3.30 4.00
N ALA A 113 30.23 -4.08 4.65
CA ALA A 113 29.83 -5.10 5.62
C ALA A 113 29.59 -4.53 7.04
N ASN A 114 30.02 -3.29 7.30
CA ASN A 114 29.86 -2.67 8.61
C ASN A 114 28.49 -2.00 8.70
N THR A 115 27.80 -2.20 9.81
CA THR A 115 26.53 -1.52 10.12
C THR A 115 26.67 -0.78 11.44
N LYS A 116 26.29 0.50 11.45
CA LYS A 116 26.13 1.31 12.66
C LYS A 116 24.68 1.73 12.78
N THR A 117 24.22 1.94 14.01
CA THR A 117 22.87 2.43 14.27
C THR A 117 22.91 3.75 15.03
N ARG A 118 21.94 4.61 14.74
CA ARG A 118 21.71 5.87 15.45
C ARG A 118 20.24 5.97 15.80
N GLU A 119 19.93 6.01 17.09
CA GLU A 119 18.56 6.25 17.56
C GLU A 119 18.14 7.70 17.28
N LEU A 120 16.89 7.88 16.87
CA LEU A 120 16.32 9.19 16.64
C LEU A 120 15.86 9.80 17.97
N PRO A 121 16.05 11.13 18.17
CA PRO A 121 15.52 11.81 19.34
C PRO A 121 14.02 11.61 19.53
N GLU A 122 13.58 11.61 20.80
CA GLU A 122 12.16 11.54 21.16
C GLU A 122 11.32 12.63 20.44
N GLY A 123 10.11 12.27 20.03
CA GLY A 123 9.17 13.17 19.36
C GLY A 123 9.43 13.39 17.86
N MET A 124 10.47 12.79 17.28
CA MET A 124 10.65 12.78 15.82
C MET A 124 9.80 11.72 15.10
N VAL A 125 9.43 10.66 15.82
CA VAL A 125 8.59 9.58 15.32
C VAL A 125 7.51 9.30 16.36
N THR A 126 6.25 9.46 15.97
CA THR A 126 5.08 9.26 16.83
C THR A 126 4.29 8.02 16.47
N ASP A 127 4.43 7.58 15.22
CA ASP A 127 3.69 6.49 14.59
C ASP A 127 4.51 5.95 13.40
N PHE A 128 3.91 5.07 12.61
CA PHE A 128 4.58 4.40 11.50
C PHE A 128 4.44 5.12 10.14
N SER A 129 3.83 6.32 10.10
CA SER A 129 3.54 7.07 8.86
C SER A 129 4.75 7.82 8.29
N GLY A 130 5.78 8.08 9.11
CA GLY A 130 7.04 8.68 8.66
C GLY A 130 7.69 9.59 9.70
N LEU A 131 8.56 10.48 9.23
CA LEU A 131 9.25 11.48 10.04
C LEU A 131 8.35 12.71 10.21
N SER A 132 7.78 12.90 11.40
CA SER A 132 6.78 13.93 11.67
C SER A 132 7.37 15.35 11.64
N GLY A 133 6.68 16.28 10.96
CA GLY A 133 7.09 17.67 10.79
C GLY A 133 8.45 17.82 10.10
N PHE A 134 8.67 17.03 9.05
CA PHE A 134 9.90 17.01 8.27
C PHE A 134 10.00 18.17 7.29
N LEU A 135 8.90 18.51 6.64
CA LEU A 135 8.81 19.65 5.74
C LEU A 135 8.22 20.86 6.46
N ASP A 136 8.78 22.04 6.21
CA ASP A 136 8.15 23.33 6.45
C ASP A 136 7.65 23.88 5.10
N VAL A 137 6.35 24.16 5.01
CA VAL A 137 5.70 24.68 3.81
C VAL A 137 5.02 26.01 4.11
N SER A 138 5.30 27.02 3.28
CA SER A 138 4.54 28.28 3.27
C SER A 138 4.05 28.59 1.86
N ILE A 139 2.76 28.93 1.73
CA ILE A 139 2.14 29.29 0.45
C ILE A 139 1.78 30.77 0.49
N GLU A 140 2.29 31.51 -0.48
CA GLU A 140 2.03 32.94 -0.68
C GLU A 140 1.03 33.14 -1.83
N ASN A 141 0.07 34.05 -1.65
CA ASN A 141 -0.80 34.49 -2.74
C ASN A 141 -0.06 35.44 -3.70
N ALA A 142 -0.73 35.89 -4.76
CA ALA A 142 -0.16 36.83 -5.72
C ALA A 142 0.24 38.19 -5.13
N ALA A 143 -0.30 38.58 -3.97
CA ALA A 143 0.08 39.79 -3.24
C ALA A 143 1.34 39.59 -2.36
N GLY A 144 1.89 38.38 -2.28
CA GLY A 144 3.01 38.01 -1.43
C GLY A 144 2.63 37.76 0.03
N GLU A 145 1.34 37.66 0.33
CA GLU A 145 0.86 37.35 1.68
C GLU A 145 0.86 35.84 1.88
N VAL A 146 1.43 35.37 3.00
CA VAL A 146 1.38 33.95 3.39
C VAL A 146 -0.05 33.61 3.78
N VAL A 147 -0.71 32.79 2.96
CA VAL A 147 -2.09 32.33 3.16
C VAL A 147 -2.15 30.95 3.83
N VAL A 148 -1.10 30.15 3.69
CA VAL A 148 -0.98 28.84 4.36
C VAL A 148 0.41 28.71 4.95
N LYS A 149 0.48 28.17 6.16
CA LYS A 149 1.70 27.65 6.76
C LYS A 149 1.39 26.31 7.38
N THR A 150 2.11 25.28 6.97
CA THR A 150 1.93 23.91 7.47
C THR A 150 3.28 23.22 7.54
N ASP A 151 3.39 22.27 8.44
CA ASP A 151 4.42 21.24 8.38
C ASP A 151 3.88 19.97 7.72
N GLY A 152 4.77 19.10 7.26
CA GLY A 152 4.43 17.84 6.60
C GLY A 152 5.28 16.68 7.10
N THR A 153 4.65 15.52 7.29
CA THR A 153 5.34 14.26 7.57
C THR A 153 6.01 13.75 6.30
N TYR A 154 7.24 13.25 6.42
CA TYR A 154 7.96 12.63 5.31
C TYR A 154 8.03 11.12 5.50
N CYS A 155 7.40 10.37 4.61
CA CYS A 155 7.58 8.93 4.49
C CYS A 155 8.76 8.61 3.54
N PRO A 156 9.86 8.02 4.02
CA PRO A 156 10.99 7.66 3.13
C PRO A 156 10.64 6.64 2.05
N ASN A 157 9.63 5.79 2.27
CA ASN A 157 9.20 4.79 1.29
C ASN A 157 8.30 5.39 0.19
N ASN A 158 7.91 6.66 0.30
CA ASN A 158 6.95 7.27 -0.61
C ASN A 158 7.53 7.50 -2.02
N ALA A 159 6.85 6.94 -3.03
CA ALA A 159 6.97 7.25 -4.45
C ALA A 159 8.39 7.66 -4.90
N ALA A 160 9.29 6.68 -4.93
CA ALA A 160 10.70 6.90 -5.17
C ALA A 160 11.08 6.65 -6.64
N GLY A 161 11.96 7.48 -7.18
CA GLY A 161 12.47 7.35 -8.54
C GLY A 161 13.98 7.25 -8.59
N ARG A 162 14.50 6.44 -9.52
CA ARG A 162 15.94 6.41 -9.80
C ARG A 162 16.37 7.70 -10.49
N ILE A 163 17.35 8.40 -9.91
CA ILE A 163 17.84 9.69 -10.44
C ILE A 163 19.15 9.56 -11.23
N ARG A 164 19.81 8.40 -11.20
CA ARG A 164 21.07 8.17 -11.95
C ARG A 164 21.07 6.86 -12.75
N PRO A 165 21.66 6.81 -13.96
CA PRO A 165 21.69 5.61 -14.81
C PRO A 165 22.49 4.42 -14.28
N ASP A 166 23.29 4.58 -13.23
CA ASP A 166 24.14 3.58 -12.58
C ASP A 166 23.58 3.02 -11.26
N ALA A 167 22.55 3.65 -10.67
CA ALA A 167 21.91 3.18 -9.45
C ALA A 167 21.14 1.84 -9.64
N PRO A 168 20.73 1.11 -8.60
CA PRO A 168 19.94 -0.12 -8.77
C PRO A 168 18.66 0.10 -9.57
N ALA A 169 18.26 -0.87 -10.39
CA ALA A 169 17.10 -0.76 -11.26
C ALA A 169 15.75 -0.92 -10.54
N THR A 170 15.76 -1.43 -9.31
CA THR A 170 14.61 -1.61 -8.41
C THR A 170 15.00 -1.12 -7.02
N ALA A 171 14.03 -0.66 -6.24
CA ALA A 171 14.23 -0.31 -4.84
C ALA A 171 14.30 -1.59 -4.00
N HIS A 172 15.09 -1.56 -2.93
CA HIS A 172 15.14 -2.66 -1.95
C HIS A 172 14.10 -2.50 -0.84
N TYR A 173 13.76 -1.25 -0.49
CA TYR A 173 12.87 -0.91 0.63
C TYR A 173 11.40 -1.06 0.25
N PRO A 174 10.49 -1.18 1.25
CA PRO A 174 9.04 -1.22 1.00
C PRO A 174 8.53 0.03 0.28
N GLU A 175 7.32 -0.06 -0.26
CA GLU A 175 6.73 0.94 -1.15
C GLU A 175 5.95 2.03 -0.41
N SER A 176 5.60 1.82 0.85
CA SER A 176 4.93 2.85 1.66
C SER A 176 5.29 2.74 3.14
N CYS A 177 4.94 3.80 3.88
CA CYS A 177 4.95 3.79 5.35
C CYS A 177 3.56 3.40 5.84
N SER A 178 3.49 2.63 6.92
CA SER A 178 2.22 2.08 7.39
C SER A 178 1.40 3.14 8.12
N THR A 179 0.13 3.27 7.75
CA THR A 179 -0.87 4.07 8.47
C THR A 179 -1.73 3.22 9.40
N ASN A 180 -1.52 1.90 9.44
CA ASN A 180 -2.26 1.01 10.33
C ASN A 180 -1.87 1.26 11.79
N PRO A 181 -2.83 1.57 12.69
CA PRO A 181 -2.54 1.94 14.08
C PRO A 181 -1.88 0.81 14.90
N TRP A 182 -2.04 -0.44 14.43
CA TRP A 182 -1.56 -1.65 15.11
C TRP A 182 -0.21 -2.15 14.61
N THR A 183 0.43 -1.42 13.69
CA THR A 183 1.79 -1.72 13.21
C THR A 183 2.75 -1.88 14.39
N LEU A 184 3.60 -2.90 14.34
CA LEU A 184 4.64 -3.21 15.34
C LEU A 184 6.04 -2.93 14.81
N GLY A 185 6.25 -3.08 13.50
CA GLY A 185 7.55 -2.87 12.89
C GLY A 185 7.49 -2.46 11.43
N SER A 186 8.36 -1.54 11.04
CA SER A 186 8.51 -1.10 9.66
C SER A 186 9.98 -0.88 9.32
N VAL A 187 10.28 -1.01 8.03
CA VAL A 187 11.57 -0.60 7.47
C VAL A 187 11.28 0.56 6.53
N TRP A 188 11.90 1.70 6.81
CA TRP A 188 11.84 2.85 5.94
C TRP A 188 13.17 3.01 5.22
N GLY A 189 13.15 3.32 3.93
CA GLY A 189 14.35 3.80 3.30
C GLY A 189 14.26 4.20 1.84
N VAL A 190 15.31 4.90 1.43
CA VAL A 190 15.54 5.31 0.05
C VAL A 190 16.87 4.75 -0.41
N GLN A 191 16.84 4.06 -1.55
CA GLN A 191 18.02 3.47 -2.16
C GLN A 191 19.04 4.55 -2.57
N GLN A 192 20.33 4.27 -2.43
CA GLN A 192 21.37 5.14 -2.97
C GLN A 192 21.18 5.38 -4.48
N GLY A 193 21.26 6.65 -4.91
CA GLY A 193 21.03 7.11 -6.28
C GLY A 193 19.54 7.18 -6.68
N TRP A 194 18.64 7.19 -5.68
CA TRP A 194 17.20 7.41 -5.85
C TRP A 194 16.79 8.71 -5.14
N ALA A 195 15.56 9.16 -5.41
CA ALA A 195 14.93 10.25 -4.69
C ALA A 195 13.48 9.87 -4.38
N SER A 196 13.02 10.15 -3.16
CA SER A 196 11.65 9.86 -2.71
C SER A 196 10.83 11.15 -2.64
N ASN A 197 9.56 11.08 -3.04
CA ASN A 197 8.64 12.21 -2.98
C ASN A 197 8.42 12.63 -1.53
N THR A 198 8.66 13.91 -1.22
CA THR A 198 8.56 14.42 0.15
C THR A 198 7.14 14.83 0.55
N SER A 199 6.23 14.95 -0.42
CA SER A 199 4.82 15.21 -0.15
C SER A 199 4.11 13.91 0.24
N THR A 200 3.71 13.80 1.50
CA THR A 200 2.78 12.76 1.95
C THR A 200 1.37 13.32 1.91
N VAL A 201 0.44 12.62 1.25
CA VAL A 201 -0.97 13.05 1.20
C VAL A 201 -1.64 12.66 2.50
N ASP A 202 -1.90 13.66 3.37
CA ASP A 202 -2.77 13.51 4.53
C ASP A 202 -4.21 13.76 4.07
N TYR A 203 -4.96 12.67 3.84
CA TYR A 203 -6.34 12.74 3.38
C TYR A 203 -7.29 13.36 4.42
N ASP A 204 -6.91 13.36 5.69
CA ASP A 204 -7.73 13.86 6.79
C ASP A 204 -7.50 15.35 7.05
N LYS A 205 -6.44 15.92 6.46
CA LYS A 205 -6.07 17.33 6.60
C LYS A 205 -5.80 18.00 5.24
N PRO A 206 -6.78 18.05 4.33
CA PRO A 206 -6.64 18.85 3.13
C PRO A 206 -6.46 20.33 3.49
N VAL A 207 -5.71 21.05 2.66
CA VAL A 207 -5.47 22.48 2.84
C VAL A 207 -6.55 23.27 2.12
N ASP A 208 -7.24 24.15 2.84
CA ASP A 208 -8.24 25.03 2.24
C ASP A 208 -7.56 26.14 1.41
N LEU A 209 -7.30 25.82 0.14
CA LEU A 209 -6.75 26.72 -0.84
C LEU A 209 -7.78 26.88 -1.98
N PRO A 210 -8.34 28.09 -2.19
CA PRO A 210 -9.22 28.36 -3.32
C PRO A 210 -8.51 28.20 -4.67
N ALA A 211 -9.28 28.10 -5.75
CA ALA A 211 -8.71 28.17 -7.08
C ALA A 211 -7.97 29.50 -7.30
N GLY A 212 -6.77 29.42 -7.87
CA GLY A 212 -5.89 30.58 -8.00
C GLY A 212 -4.43 30.22 -8.23
N GLU A 213 -3.60 31.27 -8.27
CA GLU A 213 -2.16 31.17 -8.46
C GLU A 213 -1.43 31.56 -7.17
N TYR A 214 -0.49 30.71 -6.77
CA TYR A 214 0.25 30.82 -5.52
C TYR A 214 1.73 30.52 -5.73
N THR A 215 2.52 30.80 -4.70
CA THR A 215 3.94 30.44 -4.63
C THR A 215 4.20 29.67 -3.35
N ALA A 216 4.56 28.40 -3.47
CA ALA A 216 5.00 27.59 -2.35
C ALA A 216 6.52 27.72 -2.15
N LYS A 217 6.92 27.89 -0.89
CA LYS A 217 8.30 27.73 -0.44
C LYS A 217 8.35 26.52 0.47
N VAL A 218 9.26 25.60 0.16
CA VAL A 218 9.41 24.33 0.89
C VAL A 218 10.83 24.26 1.43
N SER A 219 11.01 23.82 2.67
CA SER A 219 12.32 23.53 3.26
C SER A 219 12.23 22.32 4.18
N VAL A 220 13.36 21.67 4.43
CA VAL A 220 13.43 20.66 5.50
C VAL A 220 13.56 21.37 6.85
N ALA A 221 12.78 20.93 7.83
CA ALA A 221 12.79 21.52 9.17
C ALA A 221 14.19 21.46 9.79
N GLU A 222 14.55 22.51 10.53
CA GLU A 222 15.90 22.72 11.08
C GLU A 222 16.42 21.49 11.86
N LYS A 223 15.57 20.89 12.70
CA LYS A 223 15.89 19.68 13.48
C LYS A 223 16.40 18.51 12.62
N TYR A 224 15.86 18.33 11.41
CA TYR A 224 16.28 17.26 10.50
C TYR A 224 17.49 17.66 9.67
N ARG A 225 17.61 18.95 9.33
CA ARG A 225 18.82 19.49 8.69
C ARG A 225 20.05 19.30 9.55
N GLU A 226 19.95 19.64 10.83
CA GLU A 226 21.04 19.45 11.79
C GLU A 226 21.36 17.97 12.04
N LEU A 227 20.32 17.12 12.16
CA LEU A 227 20.51 15.69 12.45
C LEU A 227 21.13 14.92 11.27
N PHE A 228 20.68 15.20 10.05
CA PHE A 228 21.07 14.45 8.85
C PHE A 228 22.03 15.21 7.93
N GLY A 229 22.44 16.42 8.29
CA GLY A 229 23.33 17.24 7.45
C GLY A 229 22.68 17.71 6.14
N ILE A 230 21.36 17.91 6.13
CA ILE A 230 20.64 18.36 4.93
C ILE A 230 20.84 19.88 4.75
N PRO A 231 21.25 20.37 3.56
CA PRO A 231 21.37 21.80 3.29
C PRO A 231 20.05 22.57 3.49
N ASP A 232 20.14 23.88 3.79
CA ASP A 232 18.98 24.78 3.84
C ASP A 232 18.48 25.20 2.45
N ASP A 233 18.29 24.22 1.57
CA ASP A 233 17.72 24.48 0.26
C ASP A 233 16.23 24.80 0.40
N ARG A 234 15.80 25.90 -0.23
CA ARG A 234 14.42 26.40 -0.15
C ARG A 234 13.80 26.56 -1.53
N PRO A 235 13.50 25.47 -2.26
CA PRO A 235 12.87 25.56 -3.57
C PRO A 235 11.58 26.40 -3.50
N THR A 236 11.40 27.21 -4.54
CA THR A 236 10.20 28.01 -4.75
C THR A 236 9.45 27.43 -5.95
N ILE A 237 8.19 27.07 -5.74
CA ILE A 237 7.35 26.36 -6.71
C ILE A 237 6.11 27.21 -6.96
N LYS A 238 5.80 27.46 -8.23
CA LYS A 238 4.52 28.07 -8.60
C LYS A 238 3.40 27.04 -8.46
N VAL A 239 2.31 27.39 -7.80
CA VAL A 239 1.19 26.47 -7.56
C VAL A 239 -0.05 27.05 -8.20
N THR A 240 -0.60 26.33 -9.16
CA THR A 240 -1.92 26.62 -9.73
C THR A 240 -2.94 25.70 -9.09
N VAL A 241 -3.96 26.24 -8.43
CA VAL A 241 -5.11 25.46 -7.94
C VAL A 241 -6.25 25.61 -8.93
N ARG A 242 -6.83 24.49 -9.36
CA ARG A 242 -7.97 24.43 -10.28
C ARG A 242 -9.17 23.78 -9.62
N GLU A 243 -10.38 24.24 -9.92
CA GLU A 243 -11.60 23.50 -9.59
C GLU A 243 -11.83 22.40 -10.62
N ASN A 244 -12.18 21.21 -10.13
CA ASN A 244 -12.47 20.05 -10.97
C ASN A 244 -13.80 19.40 -10.55
N GLU A 245 -14.76 19.38 -11.49
CA GLU A 245 -16.12 18.83 -11.29
C GLU A 245 -16.18 17.31 -11.58
N ASP A 246 -15.18 16.75 -12.29
CA ASP A 246 -15.16 15.35 -12.75
C ASP A 246 -14.22 14.48 -11.88
N GLY A 247 -14.58 14.24 -10.62
CA GLY A 247 -13.76 13.50 -9.65
C GLY A 247 -14.14 12.02 -9.47
N GLY A 248 -14.22 11.23 -10.54
CA GLY A 248 -14.38 9.77 -10.42
C GLY A 248 -13.02 9.08 -10.23
N VAL A 249 -12.79 8.48 -9.05
CA VAL A 249 -11.55 7.78 -8.72
C VAL A 249 -11.36 6.55 -9.63
N GLY A 250 -10.28 6.52 -10.43
CA GLY A 250 -9.63 5.29 -10.87
C GLY A 250 -10.42 4.29 -11.73
N ARG A 251 -10.77 4.65 -12.96
CA ARG A 251 -10.68 3.68 -14.07
C ARG A 251 -9.73 4.25 -15.11
N ALA A 252 -8.72 3.44 -15.45
CA ALA A 252 -7.76 3.73 -16.51
C ALA A 252 -8.46 4.41 -17.68
N SER A 253 -8.00 5.62 -18.01
CA SER A 253 -8.41 6.37 -19.19
C SER A 253 -8.26 5.48 -20.42
N SER A 254 -9.35 4.84 -20.85
CA SER A 254 -9.40 4.22 -22.16
C SER A 254 -9.33 5.35 -23.17
N SER A 255 -8.17 5.43 -23.82
CA SER A 255 -7.87 6.30 -24.95
C SER A 255 -9.09 6.51 -25.84
N ARG A 256 -9.50 7.77 -26.00
CA ARG A 256 -10.50 8.20 -26.97
C ARG A 256 -10.04 7.78 -28.38
N SER A 257 -10.67 6.77 -28.98
CA SER A 257 -10.68 6.60 -30.43
C SER A 257 -12.08 6.89 -30.96
N SER A 258 -12.20 8.02 -31.64
CA SER A 258 -13.32 8.35 -32.49
C SER A 258 -13.52 7.30 -33.60
N ALA A 259 -14.69 6.67 -33.65
CA ALA A 259 -15.26 6.16 -34.89
C ALA A 259 -16.79 6.04 -34.75
N GLN A 260 -17.48 6.75 -35.65
CA GLN A 260 -18.93 6.75 -35.86
C GLN A 260 -19.47 5.35 -36.20
N HIS A 261 -20.72 5.09 -35.78
CA HIS A 261 -21.86 4.37 -36.40
C HIS A 261 -22.78 3.97 -35.23
N GLY A 262 -24.07 4.23 -35.13
CA GLY A 262 -25.13 4.56 -36.07
C GLY A 262 -26.35 3.68 -35.75
N GLY A 263 -27.32 4.21 -34.99
CA GLY A 263 -28.73 3.79 -35.05
C GLY A 263 -29.30 2.82 -33.98
N GLY A 264 -30.28 3.31 -33.20
CA GLY A 264 -31.61 2.69 -33.17
C GLY A 264 -32.09 1.88 -31.95
N HIS A 265 -32.87 2.56 -31.09
CA HIS A 265 -34.08 2.10 -30.37
C HIS A 265 -34.01 1.21 -29.11
N GLY A 266 -34.73 1.67 -28.07
CA GLY A 266 -35.31 0.81 -27.04
C GLY A 266 -35.52 1.47 -25.68
N ALA A 267 -36.53 2.33 -25.56
CA ALA A 267 -36.91 3.02 -24.32
C ALA A 267 -37.49 2.08 -23.25
N GLY A 268 -37.20 2.38 -21.98
CA GLY A 268 -37.80 1.74 -20.80
C GLY A 268 -37.45 2.47 -19.51
N HIS A 269 -37.90 3.73 -19.39
CA HIS A 269 -37.78 4.53 -18.16
C HIS A 269 -38.79 4.07 -17.10
N GLY A 270 -38.28 3.61 -15.95
CA GLY A 270 -39.02 3.57 -14.69
C GLY A 270 -38.35 4.53 -13.71
N ALA A 271 -38.98 5.69 -13.49
CA ALA A 271 -38.49 6.73 -12.59
C ALA A 271 -38.70 6.33 -11.12
N ALA A 272 -37.62 6.21 -10.36
CA ALA A 272 -37.65 6.33 -8.90
C ALA A 272 -37.11 7.71 -8.54
N GLN A 273 -37.96 8.51 -7.91
CA GLN A 273 -37.69 9.88 -7.53
C GLN A 273 -36.64 9.92 -6.42
N GLY A 274 -35.59 10.73 -6.62
CA GLY A 274 -34.56 10.99 -5.63
C GLY A 274 -35.14 11.70 -4.41
N ALA A 275 -34.92 11.11 -3.24
CA ALA A 275 -35.01 11.83 -1.99
C ALA A 275 -33.70 12.61 -1.78
N PRO A 276 -33.75 13.87 -1.28
CA PRO A 276 -32.56 14.66 -1.04
C PRO A 276 -31.79 14.04 0.14
N SER A 277 -30.50 13.73 -0.07
CA SER A 277 -29.56 13.36 0.98
C SER A 277 -29.47 14.51 1.98
N ALA A 278 -30.06 14.30 3.16
CA ALA A 278 -29.91 15.19 4.28
C ALA A 278 -28.45 15.19 4.71
N LYS A 279 -27.84 16.38 4.76
CA LYS A 279 -26.53 16.62 5.37
C LYS A 279 -26.59 16.12 6.83
N SER A 280 -25.96 15.00 7.11
CA SER A 280 -25.70 14.56 8.48
C SER A 280 -24.81 15.60 9.14
N ALA A 281 -25.30 16.17 10.24
CA ALA A 281 -24.65 17.22 10.97
C ALA A 281 -23.57 16.62 11.90
N GLY A 282 -22.33 17.05 11.69
CA GLY A 282 -21.34 17.29 12.76
C GLY A 282 -21.13 16.17 13.77
N SER A 283 -20.35 15.17 13.36
CA SER A 283 -19.45 14.45 14.26
C SER A 283 -18.07 14.52 13.62
N ALA A 284 -17.14 15.26 14.23
CA ALA A 284 -15.73 15.18 13.89
C ALA A 284 -15.21 13.80 14.34
N ALA A 285 -15.51 12.77 13.54
CA ALA A 285 -14.84 11.49 13.63
C ALA A 285 -13.47 11.69 12.97
N HIS A 286 -12.42 11.34 13.69
CA HIS A 286 -11.09 11.19 13.13
C HIS A 286 -11.15 10.01 12.14
N HIS A 287 -11.49 10.30 10.89
CA HIS A 287 -11.41 9.33 9.82
C HIS A 287 -9.95 8.96 9.61
N TYR A 288 -9.67 7.70 9.32
CA TYR A 288 -8.42 7.28 8.69
C TYR A 288 -8.68 7.28 7.17
N GLY A 289 -8.83 8.45 6.58
CA GLY A 289 -9.03 8.69 5.16
C GLY A 289 -10.39 8.24 4.57
N PRO A 290 -10.81 8.80 3.42
CA PRO A 290 -12.02 8.41 2.68
C PRO A 290 -11.88 7.06 1.93
N ARG A 291 -10.76 6.36 2.13
CA ARG A 291 -10.40 5.09 1.52
C ARG A 291 -9.84 4.25 2.65
N GLY A 292 -10.65 3.37 3.23
CA GLY A 292 -10.23 2.55 4.36
C GLY A 292 -8.92 1.79 4.08
N ALA A 293 -8.25 1.31 5.13
CA ALA A 293 -6.96 0.60 5.10
C ALA A 293 -6.85 -0.59 4.10
N ASP A 294 -7.96 -1.03 3.51
CA ASP A 294 -8.08 -2.12 2.54
C ASP A 294 -8.16 -1.67 1.08
N ALA A 295 -8.33 -0.38 0.82
CA ALA A 295 -8.11 0.21 -0.50
C ALA A 295 -6.63 0.58 -0.62
N PRO A 296 -5.90 0.09 -1.64
CA PRO A 296 -4.50 0.42 -1.78
C PRO A 296 -4.32 1.93 -1.83
N THR A 297 -3.32 2.44 -1.09
CA THR A 297 -2.94 3.84 -1.17
C THR A 297 -2.75 4.16 -2.65
N PRO A 298 -3.46 5.16 -3.20
CA PRO A 298 -3.31 5.51 -4.60
C PRO A 298 -1.86 5.83 -4.86
N GLY A 299 -1.34 5.34 -5.97
CA GLY A 299 0.03 5.64 -6.35
C GLY A 299 0.19 7.16 -6.42
N ALA A 300 1.07 7.68 -5.58
CA ALA A 300 1.62 9.01 -5.75
C ALA A 300 2.61 8.93 -6.93
N LEU A 301 2.09 9.01 -8.15
CA LEU A 301 2.95 9.10 -9.32
C LEU A 301 3.70 10.43 -9.26
N SER A 302 4.97 10.41 -9.64
CA SER A 302 5.70 11.65 -9.77
C SER A 302 4.99 12.57 -10.76
N HIS A 303 4.65 13.80 -10.36
CA HIS A 303 4.13 14.82 -11.27
C HIS A 303 4.99 14.98 -12.53
N ALA A 304 6.32 14.77 -12.44
CA ALA A 304 7.19 14.79 -13.59
C ALA A 304 6.92 13.64 -14.59
N LEU A 305 6.45 12.48 -14.13
CA LEU A 305 6.04 11.35 -14.98
C LEU A 305 4.65 11.56 -15.57
N GLU A 306 3.74 12.17 -14.81
CA GLU A 306 2.40 12.57 -15.25
C GLU A 306 2.47 13.65 -16.34
N ASP A 307 3.23 14.73 -16.10
CA ASP A 307 3.45 15.84 -17.04
C ASP A 307 4.05 15.36 -18.37
N ARG A 308 4.91 14.34 -18.32
CA ARG A 308 5.53 13.73 -19.51
C ARG A 308 4.61 12.74 -20.23
N GLY A 309 3.43 12.45 -19.69
CA GLY A 309 2.49 11.46 -20.22
C GLY A 309 3.03 10.03 -20.17
N THR A 310 3.99 9.76 -19.27
CA THR A 310 4.67 8.46 -19.15
C THR A 310 4.12 7.58 -18.02
N ALA A 311 3.30 8.16 -17.14
CA ALA A 311 2.46 7.45 -16.17
C ALA A 311 1.41 6.60 -16.90
N THR A 312 1.76 5.36 -17.23
CA THR A 312 0.95 4.48 -18.10
C THR A 312 0.46 3.21 -17.40
N HIS A 313 0.88 2.98 -16.15
CA HIS A 313 0.42 1.88 -15.30
C HIS A 313 0.43 2.34 -13.84
N LEU A 314 -0.49 1.75 -13.05
CA LEU A 314 -0.47 1.80 -11.58
C LEU A 314 0.41 0.65 -11.09
N GLY A 315 1.11 0.86 -9.97
CA GLY A 315 2.03 -0.07 -9.35
C GLY A 315 3.50 0.15 -9.75
N ASP A 316 4.37 -0.56 -9.03
CA ASP A 316 5.81 -0.41 -9.14
C ASP A 316 6.42 -0.96 -10.44
N GLY A 317 7.55 -0.37 -10.83
CA GLY A 317 8.24 -0.75 -12.06
C GLY A 317 9.74 -0.48 -12.06
N ARG A 318 10.37 -0.72 -13.21
CA ARG A 318 11.80 -0.49 -13.36
C ARG A 318 12.13 1.00 -13.20
N GLY A 319 12.93 1.33 -12.20
CA GLY A 319 13.42 2.67 -11.92
C GLY A 319 12.43 3.62 -11.25
N HIS A 320 11.27 3.14 -10.79
CA HIS A 320 10.32 3.92 -10.00
C HIS A 320 9.47 3.02 -9.10
N THR A 321 9.06 3.56 -7.94
CA THR A 321 7.92 3.11 -7.16
C THR A 321 6.86 4.20 -7.23
N ASP A 322 5.58 3.83 -7.26
CA ASP A 322 4.50 4.82 -7.24
C ASP A 322 3.96 5.04 -5.82
N GLY A 323 4.48 4.35 -4.82
CA GLY A 323 4.01 4.45 -3.44
C GLY A 323 2.73 3.68 -3.16
N SER A 324 2.07 3.15 -4.20
CA SER A 324 0.99 2.19 -4.05
C SER A 324 1.60 0.83 -3.80
N ARG A 325 1.11 0.11 -2.80
CA ARG A 325 1.50 -1.29 -2.59
C ARG A 325 0.87 -2.22 -3.63
N ILE A 326 0.39 -1.73 -4.78
CA ILE A 326 -0.37 -2.51 -5.76
C ILE A 326 0.55 -3.48 -6.50
N ALA A 327 0.26 -4.77 -6.37
CA ALA A 327 1.02 -5.86 -6.98
C ALA A 327 0.05 -6.92 -7.55
N PRO A 328 0.42 -7.57 -8.66
CA PRO A 328 -0.47 -8.51 -9.34
C PRO A 328 -0.79 -9.75 -8.49
N ALA A 329 -1.94 -10.35 -8.76
CA ALA A 329 -2.37 -11.61 -8.16
C ALA A 329 -1.42 -12.77 -8.51
N LEU A 330 -1.28 -13.70 -7.56
CA LEU A 330 -0.50 -14.92 -7.75
C LEU A 330 -1.28 -15.99 -8.51
N ARG A 331 -0.56 -16.88 -9.18
CA ARG A 331 -1.18 -17.98 -9.94
C ARG A 331 -1.36 -19.22 -9.06
N PRO A 332 -2.53 -19.86 -9.06
CA PRO A 332 -2.73 -21.14 -8.40
C PRO A 332 -1.94 -22.25 -9.10
N ASN A 333 -1.77 -23.36 -8.39
CA ASN A 333 -1.23 -24.58 -8.99
C ASN A 333 -2.11 -25.01 -10.18
N ALA A 334 -1.48 -25.49 -11.25
CA ALA A 334 -2.19 -25.85 -12.48
C ALA A 334 -3.20 -26.99 -12.31
N LYS A 335 -3.08 -27.76 -11.22
CA LYS A 335 -3.95 -28.90 -10.91
C LYS A 335 -4.17 -28.96 -9.40
N ARG A 336 -5.31 -29.53 -9.02
CA ARG A 336 -5.58 -29.97 -7.65
C ARG A 336 -4.43 -30.87 -7.14
N PRO A 337 -4.05 -30.76 -5.87
CA PRO A 337 -3.03 -31.62 -5.32
C PRO A 337 -3.55 -33.07 -5.27
N THR A 338 -2.67 -34.02 -5.54
CA THR A 338 -2.99 -35.45 -5.54
C THR A 338 -2.02 -36.19 -4.63
N GLY A 339 -2.46 -37.33 -4.10
CA GLY A 339 -1.67 -38.13 -3.16
C GLY A 339 -2.12 -37.94 -1.71
N ARG A 340 -1.21 -38.27 -0.77
CA ARG A 340 -1.50 -38.19 0.66
C ARG A 340 -1.31 -36.75 1.13
N ALA A 341 -2.36 -36.15 1.68
CA ALA A 341 -2.28 -34.87 2.37
C ALA A 341 -1.39 -34.98 3.62
N GLY A 342 -0.62 -33.92 3.86
CA GLY A 342 0.29 -33.80 4.97
C GLY A 342 1.37 -32.76 4.73
N VAL A 343 1.98 -32.34 5.82
CA VAL A 343 3.13 -31.46 5.85
C VAL A 343 4.18 -32.10 6.77
N PRO A 344 5.46 -32.14 6.38
CA PRO A 344 6.51 -32.56 7.30
C PRO A 344 6.53 -31.69 8.56
N ALA A 345 6.85 -32.28 9.71
CA ALA A 345 6.71 -31.60 11.00
C ALA A 345 7.64 -30.38 11.14
N ASP A 346 8.81 -30.46 10.51
CA ASP A 346 9.89 -29.48 10.49
C ASP A 346 9.72 -28.35 9.46
N VAL A 347 8.69 -28.43 8.61
CA VAL A 347 8.42 -27.36 7.64
C VAL A 347 7.82 -26.14 8.36
N PRO A 348 8.38 -24.94 8.10
CA PRO A 348 7.84 -23.66 8.57
C PRO A 348 6.35 -23.49 8.22
N LYS A 349 5.58 -22.92 9.15
CA LYS A 349 4.14 -22.64 8.99
C LYS A 349 3.88 -21.15 9.25
N PRO A 350 2.76 -20.59 8.78
CA PRO A 350 2.35 -19.24 9.17
C PRO A 350 1.98 -19.16 10.66
N ASP A 351 1.97 -17.95 11.19
CA ASP A 351 1.51 -17.61 12.54
C ASP A 351 0.48 -16.49 12.43
N LEU A 352 -0.81 -16.82 12.36
CA LEU A 352 -1.87 -15.83 12.21
C LEU A 352 -2.20 -15.21 13.56
N ARG A 353 -2.22 -13.89 13.58
CA ARG A 353 -2.54 -13.12 14.77
C ARG A 353 -3.61 -12.10 14.43
N SER A 354 -4.63 -12.02 15.25
CA SER A 354 -5.64 -10.97 15.13
C SER A 354 -5.17 -9.69 15.81
N LEU A 355 -5.52 -8.54 15.24
CA LEU A 355 -5.33 -7.24 15.85
C LEU A 355 -6.66 -6.75 16.46
N PRO A 356 -6.64 -5.89 17.49
CA PRO A 356 -7.87 -5.30 18.02
C PRO A 356 -8.61 -4.50 16.94
N ALA A 357 -9.94 -4.53 16.95
CA ALA A 357 -10.76 -3.74 16.03
C ALA A 357 -10.55 -2.23 16.23
N TRP A 358 -10.73 -1.44 15.18
CA TRP A 358 -10.61 0.03 15.20
C TRP A 358 -11.53 0.63 14.14
N ASP A 359 -11.58 1.97 14.03
CA ASP A 359 -12.49 2.69 13.15
C ASP A 359 -13.94 2.27 13.43
N ILE A 360 -14.32 2.28 14.72
CA ILE A 360 -15.60 1.77 15.20
C ILE A 360 -16.63 2.89 15.22
N ALA A 361 -17.71 2.68 14.48
CA ALA A 361 -18.81 3.62 14.40
C ALA A 361 -20.17 2.92 14.47
N ILE A 362 -21.20 3.71 14.75
CA ILE A 362 -22.59 3.26 14.60
C ILE A 362 -23.10 3.73 13.25
N THR A 363 -23.69 2.81 12.50
CA THR A 363 -24.25 3.03 11.16
C THR A 363 -25.67 2.50 11.09
N ASP A 364 -26.39 2.83 10.01
CA ASP A 364 -27.71 2.30 9.67
C ASP A 364 -27.67 1.00 8.86
N GLY A 365 -26.47 0.41 8.73
CA GLY A 365 -26.20 -0.86 8.03
C GLY A 365 -25.67 -0.67 6.61
N GLU A 366 -25.07 -1.73 6.07
CA GLU A 366 -24.54 -1.78 4.70
C GLU A 366 -25.37 -2.74 3.81
N ASP A 367 -24.95 -2.95 2.56
CA ASP A 367 -25.63 -3.93 1.67
C ASP A 367 -25.65 -5.34 2.30
N GLY A 368 -26.85 -5.92 2.37
CA GLY A 368 -27.12 -7.19 3.05
C GLY A 368 -27.66 -7.05 4.48
N ASP A 369 -27.56 -5.88 5.10
CA ASP A 369 -28.12 -5.62 6.43
C ASP A 369 -29.63 -5.32 6.37
N VAL A 370 -30.33 -5.59 7.47
CA VAL A 370 -31.77 -5.28 7.60
C VAL A 370 -31.96 -3.78 7.80
N PRO A 371 -32.72 -3.07 6.94
CA PRO A 371 -32.95 -1.63 7.09
C PRO A 371 -33.67 -1.24 8.38
N GLY A 372 -33.35 -0.05 8.90
CA GLY A 372 -34.00 0.51 10.11
C GLY A 372 -33.50 -0.10 11.42
N LYS A 373 -32.28 -0.64 11.41
CA LYS A 373 -31.55 -1.22 12.54
C LYS A 373 -30.30 -0.39 12.82
N ASP A 374 -29.76 -0.51 14.03
CA ASP A 374 -28.49 0.09 14.40
C ASP A 374 -27.38 -0.95 14.34
N TYR A 375 -26.32 -0.65 13.60
CA TYR A 375 -25.18 -1.54 13.43
C TYR A 375 -23.91 -0.93 14.03
N LEU A 376 -23.14 -1.75 14.74
CA LEU A 376 -21.79 -1.40 15.19
C LEU A 376 -20.79 -1.88 14.13
N ALA A 377 -20.36 -0.96 13.27
CA ALA A 377 -19.38 -1.22 12.22
C ALA A 377 -17.95 -1.06 12.77
N PHE A 378 -16.98 -1.78 12.18
CA PHE A 378 -15.60 -1.79 12.66
C PHE A 378 -14.61 -2.28 11.59
N SER A 379 -13.37 -1.81 11.63
CA SER A 379 -12.26 -2.43 10.90
C SER A 379 -11.62 -3.57 11.70
N ALA A 380 -11.18 -4.62 11.02
CA ALA A 380 -10.50 -5.77 11.62
C ALA A 380 -9.34 -6.27 10.75
N ASN A 381 -8.32 -6.86 11.39
CA ASN A 381 -7.13 -7.35 10.71
C ASN A 381 -6.67 -8.71 11.26
N VAL A 382 -6.24 -9.58 10.37
CA VAL A 382 -5.44 -10.76 10.67
C VAL A 382 -4.11 -10.65 9.93
N TRP A 383 -2.99 -10.82 10.63
CA TRP A 383 -1.66 -10.74 10.03
C TRP A 383 -0.84 -11.99 10.27
N ASN A 384 0.14 -12.24 9.40
CA ASN A 384 1.01 -13.39 9.47
C ASN A 384 2.37 -13.00 10.07
N ALA A 385 2.64 -13.41 11.30
CA ALA A 385 3.90 -13.17 12.00
C ALA A 385 5.05 -14.08 11.53
N GLY A 386 4.79 -14.99 10.58
CA GLY A 386 5.78 -15.89 10.01
C GLY A 386 6.02 -17.15 10.84
N PRO A 387 7.08 -17.93 10.54
CA PRO A 387 8.16 -17.62 9.59
C PRO A 387 7.87 -17.99 8.12
N ALA A 388 6.66 -18.44 7.77
CA ALA A 388 6.29 -18.81 6.40
C ALA A 388 4.99 -18.13 5.93
N PRO A 389 4.84 -17.88 4.62
CA PRO A 389 3.59 -17.36 4.07
C PRO A 389 2.43 -18.36 4.24
N LEU A 390 1.22 -17.85 4.39
CA LEU A 390 0.00 -18.64 4.21
C LEU A 390 -0.33 -18.65 2.72
N VAL A 391 -0.35 -19.83 2.10
CA VAL A 391 -0.69 -20.00 0.67
C VAL A 391 -1.85 -20.97 0.54
N VAL A 392 -2.97 -20.50 -0.03
CA VAL A 392 -4.18 -21.32 -0.23
C VAL A 392 -4.61 -21.25 -1.69
N ASP A 393 -4.87 -22.41 -2.31
CA ASP A 393 -5.57 -22.44 -3.60
C ASP A 393 -6.99 -22.96 -3.45
N GLY A 394 -7.93 -22.31 -4.13
CA GLY A 394 -9.26 -22.83 -4.41
C GLY A 394 -9.31 -23.50 -5.79
N PHE A 395 -10.02 -24.61 -5.89
CA PHE A 395 -10.39 -25.23 -7.17
C PHE A 395 -11.90 -25.44 -7.26
N ARG A 396 -12.52 -24.86 -8.28
CA ARG A 396 -13.95 -25.03 -8.57
C ARG A 396 -14.18 -26.32 -9.34
N SER A 397 -15.15 -27.12 -8.92
CA SER A 397 -15.62 -28.25 -9.72
C SER A 397 -16.70 -27.76 -10.71
N PRO A 398 -16.85 -28.38 -11.90
CA PRO A 398 -17.88 -27.97 -12.86
C PRO A 398 -19.28 -27.94 -12.23
N GLY A 399 -19.97 -26.81 -12.35
CA GLY A 399 -21.33 -26.61 -11.84
C GLY A 399 -21.47 -26.53 -10.31
N LYS A 400 -20.38 -26.27 -9.58
CA LYS A 400 -20.41 -26.06 -8.12
C LYS A 400 -20.24 -24.60 -7.77
N ASP A 401 -21.00 -24.14 -6.79
CA ASP A 401 -20.93 -22.76 -6.30
C ASP A 401 -19.65 -22.52 -5.50
N LEU A 402 -19.20 -23.51 -4.74
CA LEU A 402 -17.99 -23.47 -3.92
C LEU A 402 -16.74 -24.02 -4.63
N MET A 403 -15.58 -23.49 -4.26
CA MET A 403 -14.29 -24.12 -4.52
C MET A 403 -13.85 -24.98 -3.33
N ASP A 404 -13.20 -26.11 -3.60
CA ASP A 404 -12.46 -26.84 -2.56
C ASP A 404 -11.11 -26.15 -2.35
N SER A 405 -10.74 -25.86 -1.10
CA SER A 405 -9.50 -25.15 -0.78
C SER A 405 -8.42 -26.05 -0.19
N TYR A 406 -7.17 -25.73 -0.51
CA TYR A 406 -5.98 -26.44 -0.06
C TYR A 406 -4.89 -25.46 0.36
N GLN A 407 -4.36 -25.63 1.57
CA GLN A 407 -3.16 -24.93 2.04
C GLN A 407 -1.91 -25.64 1.54
N TYR A 408 -0.92 -24.89 1.08
CA TYR A 408 0.35 -25.38 0.57
C TYR A 408 1.53 -24.94 1.42
N PHE A 409 2.55 -25.79 1.48
CA PHE A 409 3.76 -25.56 2.27
C PHE A 409 4.99 -25.68 1.39
N TYR A 410 5.94 -24.78 1.60
CA TYR A 410 7.15 -24.64 0.79
C TYR A 410 8.39 -24.73 1.68
N ASP A 411 9.48 -25.27 1.15
CA ASP A 411 10.79 -25.18 1.78
C ASP A 411 11.47 -23.83 1.49
N ALA A 412 12.66 -23.63 2.05
CA ALA A 412 13.43 -22.39 1.90
C ALA A 412 13.87 -22.11 0.44
N ASP A 413 13.90 -23.13 -0.43
CA ASP A 413 14.20 -22.99 -1.85
C ASP A 413 12.94 -22.64 -2.67
N GLY A 414 11.78 -22.49 -2.01
CA GLY A 414 10.50 -22.21 -2.64
C GLY A 414 9.86 -23.44 -3.30
N LYS A 415 10.34 -24.64 -3.01
CA LYS A 415 9.76 -25.89 -3.53
C LYS A 415 8.62 -26.33 -2.64
N GLN A 416 7.48 -26.64 -3.26
CA GLN A 416 6.33 -27.21 -2.54
C GLN A 416 6.69 -28.58 -1.95
N VAL A 417 6.54 -28.73 -0.63
CA VAL A 417 6.88 -29.93 0.13
C VAL A 417 5.68 -30.60 0.80
N GLY A 418 4.53 -29.93 0.84
CA GLY A 418 3.31 -30.48 1.44
C GLY A 418 2.05 -29.73 1.05
N TYR A 419 0.90 -30.30 1.40
CA TYR A 419 -0.39 -29.63 1.33
C TYR A 419 -1.39 -30.25 2.32
N THR A 420 -2.40 -29.49 2.72
CA THR A 420 -3.53 -29.96 3.51
C THR A 420 -4.85 -29.39 2.98
N PRO A 421 -5.96 -30.16 2.95
CA PRO A 421 -7.28 -29.57 2.73
C PRO A 421 -7.56 -28.51 3.80
N SER A 422 -8.08 -27.36 3.41
CA SER A 422 -8.24 -26.19 4.28
C SER A 422 -9.68 -25.69 4.39
N GLY A 423 -10.64 -26.28 3.67
CA GLY A 423 -12.04 -25.87 3.68
C GLY A 423 -12.55 -25.57 2.28
N THR A 424 -13.26 -24.46 2.12
CA THR A 424 -13.83 -24.02 0.85
C THR A 424 -13.52 -22.56 0.54
N MET A 425 -13.83 -22.13 -0.68
CA MET A 425 -13.99 -20.72 -1.01
C MET A 425 -15.37 -20.49 -1.63
N GLU A 426 -15.96 -19.33 -1.34
CA GLU A 426 -17.26 -18.91 -1.85
C GLU A 426 -17.17 -17.60 -2.64
N TRP A 427 -18.06 -17.41 -3.60
CA TRP A 427 -18.16 -16.17 -4.35
C TRP A 427 -19.10 -15.23 -3.61
N ASP A 428 -18.66 -14.00 -3.34
CA ASP A 428 -19.50 -12.97 -2.76
C ASP A 428 -20.01 -12.03 -3.87
N PRO A 429 -21.33 -12.02 -4.19
CA PRO A 429 -21.87 -11.19 -5.25
C PRO A 429 -22.21 -9.75 -4.80
N ARG A 430 -21.98 -9.39 -3.54
CA ARG A 430 -22.32 -8.07 -3.01
C ARG A 430 -21.41 -7.01 -3.61
N SER A 431 -21.96 -5.83 -3.88
CA SER A 431 -21.21 -4.72 -4.47
C SER A 431 -19.98 -4.38 -3.60
N GLY A 432 -18.80 -4.31 -4.23
CA GLY A 432 -17.53 -4.10 -3.53
C GLY A 432 -16.88 -5.36 -2.95
N HIS A 433 -17.53 -6.53 -3.03
CA HIS A 433 -17.01 -7.83 -2.62
C HIS A 433 -17.00 -8.87 -3.74
N GLU A 434 -17.13 -8.46 -5.00
CA GLU A 434 -17.21 -9.30 -6.20
C GLU A 434 -15.88 -10.05 -6.48
N HIS A 435 -15.51 -10.94 -5.56
CA HIS A 435 -14.32 -11.79 -5.55
C HIS A 435 -14.57 -13.06 -4.72
N TRP A 436 -13.65 -14.02 -4.78
CA TRP A 436 -13.71 -15.22 -3.97
C TRP A 436 -13.25 -14.96 -2.53
N HIS A 437 -13.86 -15.65 -1.59
CA HIS A 437 -13.55 -15.60 -0.16
C HIS A 437 -13.25 -17.00 0.35
N PHE A 438 -12.11 -17.18 1.02
CA PHE A 438 -11.85 -18.33 1.87
C PHE A 438 -12.79 -18.37 3.07
N THR A 439 -13.53 -19.46 3.20
CA THR A 439 -14.43 -19.72 4.33
C THR A 439 -13.60 -20.06 5.56
N ASP A 440 -13.99 -19.57 6.75
CA ASP A 440 -13.31 -19.83 8.03
C ASP A 440 -11.91 -19.20 8.16
N PHE A 441 -11.58 -18.11 7.45
CA PHE A 441 -10.34 -17.36 7.70
C PHE A 441 -10.36 -16.62 9.05
N ALA A 442 -11.46 -15.90 9.31
CA ALA A 442 -11.66 -15.15 10.53
C ALA A 442 -13.12 -15.25 11.00
N SER A 443 -13.38 -14.89 12.26
CA SER A 443 -14.73 -14.75 12.81
C SER A 443 -14.77 -13.60 13.80
N TYR A 444 -15.86 -12.83 13.74
CA TYR A 444 -16.06 -11.68 14.61
C TYR A 444 -17.26 -11.87 15.53
N ARG A 445 -17.07 -11.51 16.81
CA ARG A 445 -18.09 -11.63 17.84
C ARG A 445 -18.15 -10.38 18.69
N LEU A 446 -19.34 -9.92 19.05
CA LEU A 446 -19.54 -8.93 20.08
C LEU A 446 -19.93 -9.64 21.37
N LEU A 447 -19.02 -9.63 22.34
CA LEU A 447 -19.17 -10.31 23.62
C LEU A 447 -19.73 -9.36 24.68
N SER A 448 -20.59 -9.87 25.55
CA SER A 448 -20.98 -9.16 26.78
C SER A 448 -19.77 -8.91 27.70
N GLU A 449 -19.91 -8.02 28.69
CA GLU A 449 -18.82 -7.70 29.63
C GLU A 449 -18.22 -8.94 30.34
N ASP A 450 -19.07 -9.91 30.69
CA ASP A 450 -18.69 -11.19 31.31
C ASP A 450 -18.33 -12.27 30.27
N GLN A 451 -18.37 -11.94 28.97
CA GLN A 451 -18.11 -12.81 27.82
C GLN A 451 -18.99 -14.06 27.74
N THR A 452 -20.17 -14.06 28.38
CA THR A 452 -21.09 -15.21 28.38
C THR A 452 -22.11 -15.18 27.24
N LYS A 453 -22.33 -14.02 26.63
CA LYS A 453 -23.23 -13.82 25.50
C LYS A 453 -22.47 -13.29 24.31
N GLU A 454 -22.84 -13.73 23.11
CA GLU A 454 -22.24 -13.28 21.86
C GLU A 454 -23.31 -12.88 20.84
N VAL A 455 -23.02 -11.82 20.08
CA VAL A 455 -23.64 -11.55 18.77
C VAL A 455 -22.57 -11.82 17.73
N ARG A 456 -22.92 -12.53 16.66
CA ARG A 456 -21.99 -12.79 15.54
C ARG A 456 -22.19 -11.76 14.44
N SER A 457 -21.08 -11.38 13.81
CA SER A 457 -21.09 -10.62 12.57
C SER A 457 -21.52 -11.52 11.40
N GLY A 458 -22.13 -10.94 10.37
CA GLY A 458 -22.47 -11.65 9.13
C GLY A 458 -21.27 -11.95 8.22
N LYS A 459 -20.05 -11.56 8.61
CA LYS A 459 -18.82 -11.78 7.85
C LYS A 459 -18.19 -13.12 8.25
N GLU A 460 -18.35 -14.13 7.40
CA GLU A 460 -17.89 -15.51 7.66
C GLU A 460 -16.85 -16.03 6.65
N ALA A 461 -16.57 -15.25 5.58
CA ALA A 461 -15.59 -15.58 4.55
C ALA A 461 -14.81 -14.33 4.10
N PHE A 462 -13.53 -14.50 3.75
CA PHE A 462 -12.57 -13.42 3.50
C PHE A 462 -11.64 -13.74 2.32
N CYS A 463 -11.30 -12.74 1.51
CA CYS A 463 -10.24 -12.78 0.50
C CYS A 463 -8.91 -12.48 1.19
N LEU A 464 -7.92 -13.37 1.10
CA LEU A 464 -6.61 -13.11 1.70
C LEU A 464 -5.75 -12.25 0.76
N ALA A 465 -5.45 -11.02 1.19
CA ALA A 465 -4.53 -10.12 0.50
C ALA A 465 -3.56 -9.42 1.47
N ASN A 466 -2.41 -9.01 0.95
CA ASN A 466 -1.38 -8.29 1.70
C ASN A 466 -1.69 -6.78 1.76
N THR A 467 -2.81 -6.40 2.38
CA THR A 467 -3.29 -5.01 2.42
C THR A 467 -2.41 -4.12 3.29
N ASP A 468 -1.91 -4.63 4.42
CA ASP A 468 -1.20 -3.86 5.45
C ASP A 468 0.20 -4.40 5.72
N ALA A 469 1.11 -3.51 6.13
CA ALA A 469 2.46 -3.87 6.58
C ALA A 469 2.44 -3.75 8.11
N ILE A 470 2.32 -4.88 8.80
CA ILE A 470 2.11 -4.91 10.26
C ILE A 470 3.44 -5.03 10.99
N ASP A 471 4.30 -5.96 10.58
CA ASP A 471 5.66 -6.04 11.12
C ASP A 471 6.63 -6.54 10.06
N TYR A 472 7.27 -5.61 9.36
CA TYR A 472 8.31 -5.92 8.36
C TYR A 472 9.70 -6.14 8.98
N THR A 473 9.79 -6.20 10.30
CA THR A 473 11.05 -6.41 11.01
C THR A 473 11.20 -7.83 11.56
N VAL A 474 10.15 -8.66 11.44
CA VAL A 474 10.22 -10.09 11.73
C VAL A 474 11.08 -10.83 10.70
N GLU A 475 11.54 -12.02 11.09
CA GLU A 475 12.32 -12.89 10.21
C GLU A 475 11.49 -13.29 8.97
N ASN A 476 12.14 -13.28 7.80
CA ASN A 476 11.53 -13.62 6.50
C ASN A 476 10.38 -12.72 6.05
N ALA A 477 10.19 -11.53 6.66
CA ALA A 477 9.19 -10.58 6.17
C ALA A 477 9.43 -10.25 4.69
N ASN A 478 8.38 -10.34 3.88
CA ASN A 478 8.45 -9.96 2.48
C ASN A 478 8.10 -8.47 2.34
N TRP A 479 9.11 -7.64 2.04
CA TRP A 479 8.93 -6.20 1.89
C TRP A 479 8.26 -5.79 0.58
N HIS A 480 8.17 -6.71 -0.39
CA HIS A 480 7.55 -6.51 -1.71
C HIS A 480 6.54 -7.63 -1.97
N PRO A 481 5.45 -7.72 -1.17
CA PRO A 481 4.46 -8.76 -1.34
C PRO A 481 3.73 -8.62 -2.67
N TYR A 482 3.43 -9.76 -3.31
CA TYR A 482 2.42 -9.82 -4.36
C TYR A 482 1.02 -9.86 -3.74
N ASN A 483 -0.04 -9.92 -4.53
CA ASN A 483 -1.39 -10.20 -4.01
C ASN A 483 -1.87 -9.16 -2.97
N THR A 484 -1.63 -7.88 -3.23
CA THR A 484 -1.84 -6.77 -2.29
C THR A 484 -3.14 -6.00 -2.50
N ASP A 485 -3.91 -6.36 -3.52
CA ASP A 485 -5.16 -5.70 -3.89
C ASP A 485 -6.32 -6.69 -3.89
N LEU A 486 -7.28 -6.49 -2.99
CA LEU A 486 -8.49 -7.30 -2.87
C LEU A 486 -9.30 -7.36 -4.18
N SER A 487 -9.20 -6.38 -5.07
CA SER A 487 -9.98 -6.35 -6.32
C SER A 487 -9.45 -7.32 -7.38
N THR A 488 -8.16 -7.68 -7.31
CA THR A 488 -7.51 -8.56 -8.30
C THR A 488 -6.98 -9.86 -7.70
N ALA A 489 -6.62 -9.84 -6.41
CA ALA A 489 -6.05 -10.96 -5.66
C ALA A 489 -6.91 -12.23 -5.71
N CYS A 490 -8.21 -12.08 -5.48
CA CYS A 490 -9.10 -13.20 -5.21
C CYS A 490 -10.00 -13.59 -6.40
N GLY A 491 -9.54 -13.26 -7.62
CA GLY A 491 -10.19 -13.68 -8.86
C GLY A 491 -11.56 -13.06 -9.12
N GLN A 492 -12.20 -13.52 -10.20
CA GLN A 492 -13.53 -13.07 -10.68
C GLN A 492 -14.55 -14.23 -10.65
N GLU A 493 -15.83 -13.95 -10.90
CA GLU A 493 -16.93 -14.91 -10.78
C GLU A 493 -16.70 -16.20 -11.59
N ASN A 494 -16.16 -16.04 -12.79
CA ASN A 494 -15.89 -17.14 -13.72
C ASN A 494 -14.56 -17.89 -13.44
N SER A 495 -13.86 -17.56 -12.35
CA SER A 495 -12.63 -18.23 -11.98
C SER A 495 -12.91 -19.69 -11.63
N ILE A 496 -12.11 -20.58 -12.20
CA ILE A 496 -12.13 -22.02 -11.90
C ILE A 496 -11.06 -22.43 -10.88
N SER A 497 -10.13 -21.52 -10.61
CA SER A 497 -9.10 -21.65 -9.58
C SER A 497 -8.60 -20.27 -9.17
N VAL A 498 -8.30 -20.10 -7.89
CA VAL A 498 -7.77 -18.86 -7.30
C VAL A 498 -6.64 -19.24 -6.35
N ARG A 499 -5.63 -18.37 -6.21
CA ARG A 499 -4.62 -18.46 -5.16
C ARG A 499 -4.71 -17.21 -4.31
N GLU A 500 -4.87 -17.39 -3.01
CA GLU A 500 -4.86 -16.31 -2.03
C GLU A 500 -3.66 -16.52 -1.09
N VAL A 501 -2.93 -15.44 -0.80
CA VAL A 501 -1.68 -15.47 -0.06
C VAL A 501 -1.63 -14.34 0.96
N LEU A 502 -1.23 -14.68 2.18
CA LEU A 502 -0.85 -13.73 3.23
C LEU A 502 0.64 -13.93 3.59
N ASP A 503 1.47 -13.01 3.12
CA ASP A 503 2.93 -13.02 3.27
C ASP A 503 3.36 -12.68 4.70
N VAL A 504 4.58 -13.07 5.05
CA VAL A 504 5.16 -12.83 6.36
C VAL A 504 5.32 -11.32 6.60
N GLY A 505 4.85 -10.84 7.74
CA GLY A 505 4.84 -9.45 8.15
C GLY A 505 3.65 -8.64 7.62
N SER A 506 2.88 -9.18 6.68
CA SER A 506 1.71 -8.53 6.10
C SER A 506 0.42 -8.90 6.84
N GLY A 507 -0.54 -7.97 6.80
CA GLY A 507 -1.90 -8.16 7.32
C GLY A 507 -2.94 -8.02 6.22
N ASP A 508 -4.10 -8.64 6.48
CA ASP A 508 -5.32 -8.55 5.68
C ASP A 508 -6.37 -7.79 6.50
N THR A 509 -6.66 -6.56 6.09
CA THR A 509 -7.64 -5.67 6.74
C THR A 509 -8.95 -5.66 5.97
N TYR A 510 -10.04 -5.77 6.73
CA TYR A 510 -11.40 -5.50 6.27
C TYR A 510 -11.94 -4.30 7.01
N THR A 511 -12.39 -3.28 6.26
CA THR A 511 -12.82 -1.99 6.82
C THR A 511 -14.31 -1.94 7.08
N GLN A 512 -14.74 -0.99 7.92
CA GLN A 512 -16.11 -0.91 8.45
C GLN A 512 -17.22 -0.79 7.37
N TYR A 513 -16.91 -0.26 6.20
CA TYR A 513 -17.85 -0.06 5.09
C TYR A 513 -18.13 -1.34 4.29
N ARG A 514 -17.56 -2.46 4.72
CA ARG A 514 -17.68 -3.74 4.02
C ARG A 514 -18.97 -4.44 4.44
N PRO A 515 -19.81 -4.91 3.50
CA PRO A 515 -20.94 -5.78 3.78
C PRO A 515 -20.68 -6.88 4.83
N GLY A 516 -21.49 -6.87 5.89
CA GLY A 516 -21.40 -7.80 7.02
C GLY A 516 -20.34 -7.45 8.07
N GLN A 517 -19.53 -6.40 7.87
CA GLN A 517 -18.50 -5.93 8.80
C GLN A 517 -19.09 -5.13 9.98
N SER A 518 -20.12 -5.70 10.62
CA SER A 518 -20.86 -5.05 11.67
C SER A 518 -21.56 -6.06 12.60
N PHE A 519 -22.13 -5.57 13.70
CA PHE A 519 -23.03 -6.32 14.57
C PHE A 519 -24.37 -5.58 14.68
N ASP A 520 -25.51 -6.27 14.55
CA ASP A 520 -26.81 -5.69 14.92
C ASP A 520 -26.82 -5.45 16.44
N ILE A 521 -26.85 -4.17 16.83
CA ILE A 521 -26.85 -3.73 18.23
C ILE A 521 -28.19 -3.14 18.66
N THR A 522 -29.21 -3.20 17.81
CA THR A 522 -30.49 -2.49 17.98
C THR A 522 -31.13 -2.80 19.32
N ASP A 523 -31.17 -4.08 19.67
CA ASP A 523 -31.88 -4.59 20.85
C ASP A 523 -30.92 -4.90 22.02
N LEU A 524 -29.64 -4.52 21.90
CA LEU A 524 -28.64 -4.79 22.94
C LEU A 524 -28.73 -3.78 24.09
N PRO A 525 -28.69 -4.23 25.36
CA PRO A 525 -28.64 -3.33 26.51
C PRO A 525 -27.44 -2.37 26.45
N ASN A 526 -27.59 -1.19 27.05
CA ASN A 526 -26.44 -0.30 27.28
C ASN A 526 -25.43 -0.97 28.24
N GLY A 527 -24.15 -0.76 28.00
CA GLY A 527 -23.09 -1.34 28.84
C GLY A 527 -21.77 -1.57 28.11
N THR A 528 -20.86 -2.23 28.81
CA THR A 528 -19.56 -2.65 28.28
C THR A 528 -19.71 -3.90 27.42
N TYR A 529 -19.05 -3.90 26.27
CA TYR A 529 -18.90 -5.06 25.39
C TYR A 529 -17.46 -5.19 24.90
N TYR A 530 -17.13 -6.34 24.31
CA TYR A 530 -15.85 -6.59 23.66
C TYR A 530 -16.06 -7.09 22.24
N ILE A 531 -15.54 -6.38 21.25
CA ILE A 531 -15.38 -6.93 19.90
C ILE A 531 -14.23 -7.92 19.94
N GLN A 532 -14.51 -9.16 19.56
CA GLN A 532 -13.55 -10.24 19.46
C GLN A 532 -13.26 -10.51 17.99
N VAL A 533 -11.98 -10.45 17.63
CA VAL A 533 -11.46 -10.85 16.32
C VAL A 533 -10.73 -12.17 16.50
N ILE A 534 -11.11 -13.19 15.73
CA ILE A 534 -10.55 -14.55 15.83
C ILE A 534 -10.02 -14.98 14.46
N ALA A 535 -8.73 -15.25 14.34
CA ALA A 535 -8.13 -15.89 13.17
C ALA A 535 -8.28 -17.43 13.23
N ASN A 536 -8.47 -18.09 12.08
CA ASN A 536 -8.58 -19.55 11.95
C ASN A 536 -9.48 -20.20 13.04
N PRO A 537 -10.73 -19.73 13.20
CA PRO A 537 -11.61 -20.13 14.31
C PRO A 537 -11.84 -21.65 14.39
N GLU A 538 -11.94 -22.31 13.24
CA GLU A 538 -12.17 -23.76 13.13
C GLU A 538 -10.87 -24.58 13.12
N LYS A 539 -9.71 -23.93 13.25
CA LYS A 539 -8.37 -24.57 13.30
C LYS A 539 -8.09 -25.46 12.08
N ARG A 540 -8.59 -25.07 10.91
CA ARG A 540 -8.39 -25.79 9.64
C ARG A 540 -7.04 -25.49 9.02
N LEU A 541 -6.59 -24.24 9.14
CA LEU A 541 -5.27 -23.82 8.69
C LEU A 541 -4.22 -24.37 9.67
N GLN A 542 -3.10 -24.86 9.11
CA GLN A 542 -1.96 -25.29 9.90
C GLN A 542 -1.07 -24.08 10.19
N GLU A 543 -0.84 -23.84 11.47
CA GLU A 543 -0.09 -22.70 11.98
C GLU A 543 0.99 -23.17 12.96
N THR A 544 1.97 -22.31 13.24
CA THR A 544 2.94 -22.55 14.31
C THR A 544 2.35 -22.42 15.71
N ASN A 545 1.36 -21.55 15.88
CA ASN A 545 0.69 -21.30 17.15
C ASN A 545 -0.81 -21.05 16.88
N LEU A 546 -1.68 -21.56 17.74
CA LEU A 546 -3.14 -21.38 17.65
C LEU A 546 -3.70 -20.63 18.88
N ASP A 547 -2.84 -20.33 19.86
CA ASP A 547 -3.22 -19.72 21.15
C ASP A 547 -3.13 -18.19 21.13
N ASN A 548 -2.66 -17.61 20.02
CA ASN A 548 -2.47 -16.18 19.77
C ASN A 548 -3.41 -15.62 18.67
N ASN A 549 -4.41 -16.40 18.27
CA ASN A 549 -5.34 -16.06 17.19
C ASN A 549 -6.47 -15.10 17.61
N VAL A 550 -6.50 -14.64 18.86
CA VAL A 550 -7.65 -13.87 19.41
C VAL A 550 -7.20 -12.49 19.88
N ALA A 551 -7.92 -11.46 19.43
CA ALA A 551 -7.81 -10.09 19.95
C ALA A 551 -9.16 -9.57 20.45
N LEU A 552 -9.12 -8.71 21.46
CA LEU A 552 -10.30 -8.08 22.05
C LEU A 552 -10.18 -6.55 22.01
N ARG A 553 -11.27 -5.88 21.63
CA ARG A 553 -11.43 -4.43 21.68
C ARG A 553 -12.63 -4.06 22.52
N LYS A 554 -12.40 -3.28 23.59
CA LYS A 554 -13.48 -2.80 24.47
C LYS A 554 -14.27 -1.68 23.79
N VAL A 555 -15.59 -1.76 23.89
CA VAL A 555 -16.54 -0.68 23.50
C VAL A 555 -17.58 -0.49 24.60
N VAL A 556 -18.17 0.70 24.67
CA VAL A 556 -19.28 1.00 25.60
C VAL A 556 -20.46 1.50 24.78
N LEU A 557 -21.54 0.72 24.78
CA LEU A 557 -22.77 1.03 24.07
C LEU A 557 -23.73 1.84 24.95
N GLY A 558 -24.32 2.87 24.37
CA GLY A 558 -25.30 3.76 24.99
C GLY A 558 -26.44 4.12 24.04
N GLY A 559 -27.27 5.07 24.46
CA GLY A 559 -28.39 5.57 23.66
C GLY A 559 -29.63 4.67 23.69
N GLU A 560 -30.55 4.95 22.77
CA GLU A 560 -31.82 4.25 22.56
C GLU A 560 -31.85 3.64 21.15
N PRO A 561 -32.70 2.65 20.86
CA PRO A 561 -32.85 2.13 19.49
C PRO A 561 -33.18 3.24 18.48
N GLY A 562 -32.49 3.25 17.34
CA GLY A 562 -32.52 4.31 16.32
C GLY A 562 -31.69 5.55 16.64
N ALA A 563 -31.03 5.58 17.80
CA ALA A 563 -30.16 6.66 18.27
C ALA A 563 -29.05 6.12 19.19
N ARG A 564 -28.47 4.97 18.80
CA ARG A 564 -27.41 4.30 19.56
C ARG A 564 -26.14 5.15 19.58
N THR A 565 -25.36 5.05 20.65
CA THR A 565 -24.05 5.70 20.76
C THR A 565 -22.97 4.68 21.16
N VAL A 566 -21.74 4.91 20.72
CA VAL A 566 -20.58 4.10 21.09
C VAL A 566 -19.48 5.00 21.64
N GLN A 567 -18.84 4.56 22.72
CA GLN A 567 -17.56 5.08 23.17
C GLN A 567 -16.51 3.99 23.06
N VAL A 568 -15.34 4.35 22.54
CA VAL A 568 -14.23 3.43 22.34
C VAL A 568 -13.04 3.92 23.16
N PRO A 569 -12.78 3.32 24.34
CA PRO A 569 -11.61 3.69 25.14
C PRO A 569 -10.31 3.38 24.38
N PRO A 570 -9.21 4.12 24.58
CA PRO A 570 -7.90 3.74 24.00
C PRO A 570 -7.48 2.31 24.38
N HIS A 571 -6.71 1.66 23.51
CA HIS A 571 -6.04 0.39 23.82
C HIS A 571 -4.57 0.67 24.10
N ASP A 572 -4.20 0.65 25.37
CA ASP A 572 -2.88 1.09 25.81
C ASP A 572 -2.56 2.51 25.28
N LEU A 573 -1.49 2.71 24.51
CA LEU A 573 -1.14 4.02 23.92
C LEU A 573 -1.87 4.33 22.61
N ILE A 574 -2.63 3.39 22.06
CA ILE A 574 -3.30 3.55 20.76
C ILE A 574 -4.70 4.11 20.97
N ASP A 575 -4.91 5.32 20.45
CA ASP A 575 -6.21 5.97 20.34
C ASP A 575 -6.69 5.91 18.89
N ALA A 576 -7.20 4.74 18.49
CA ALA A 576 -7.86 4.50 17.23
C ALA A 576 -9.29 4.04 17.57
N PRO A 577 -10.25 4.97 17.72
CA PRO A 577 -11.63 4.63 18.04
C PRO A 577 -12.22 3.76 16.94
#